data_AF-A0A2V5L1N3-F1
#
_entry.id   AF-A0A2V5L1N3-F1
#
_cell.length_a   1.000
_cell.length_b   1.000
_cell.length_c   1.000
_cell.angle_alpha   90.00
_cell.angle_beta   90.00
_cell.angle_gamma   90.00
#
_symmetry.space_group_name_H-M   'P 1'
#
loop_
_entity.id
_entity.type
_entity.pdbx_description
1 polymer ?
#
loop_
_entity_poly.entity_id
_entity_poly.type
_entity_poly.pdbx_seq_one_letter_code
_entity_poly.pdbx_strand_id
1 'polypeptide(L)' 'MTRFDLRLQDCVTGMASVPDQHLDLVVTSPPYNLGIRYRKFSDRQ' A
#
# COMPACT_ATOMS: atom_id res chain seq x y z
N MET A 1 13.17 15.31 -15.24
CA MET A 1 11.69 15.40 -15.32
C MET A 1 11.12 14.31 -14.44
N THR A 2 10.20 14.63 -13.53
CA THR A 2 9.64 13.64 -12.58
C THR A 2 8.63 12.74 -13.28
N ARG A 3 8.67 11.42 -13.02
CA ARG A 3 7.74 10.42 -13.55
C ARG A 3 6.95 9.80 -12.39
N PHE A 4 5.65 9.61 -12.59
CA PHE A 4 4.77 8.96 -11.62
C PHE A 4 4.19 7.66 -12.22
N ASP A 5 4.13 6.60 -11.43
CA ASP A 5 3.42 5.33 -11.70
C ASP A 5 2.36 5.16 -10.60
N LEU A 6 1.08 5.12 -10.97
CA LEU A 6 -0.06 5.02 -10.05
C LEU A 6 -0.78 3.70 -10.31
N ARG A 7 -0.98 2.90 -9.27
CA ARG A 7 -1.65 1.59 -9.36
C ARG A 7 -2.79 1.49 -8.35
N LEU A 8 -4.00 1.20 -8.84
CA LEU A 8 -5.17 0.92 -8.00
C LEU A 8 -5.29 -0.58 -7.77
N GLN A 9 -4.79 -1.05 -6.62
CA GLN A 9 -4.75 -2.48 -6.27
C GLN A 9 -4.62 -2.68 -4.77
N ASP A 10 -4.85 -3.92 -4.32
CA ASP A 10 -4.44 -4.36 -2.98
C ASP A 10 -2.93 -4.17 -2.79
N CYS A 11 -2.53 -3.58 -1.66
CA CYS A 11 -1.13 -3.19 -1.45
C CYS A 11 -0.22 -4.40 -1.24
N VAL A 12 -0.70 -5.47 -0.60
CA VAL A 12 0.11 -6.69 -0.38
C VAL A 12 0.44 -7.36 -1.71
N THR A 13 -0.61 -7.60 -2.52
CA THR A 13 -0.46 -8.19 -3.85
C THR A 13 0.39 -7.32 -4.77
N GLY A 14 0.17 -6.00 -4.72
CA GLY A 14 0.90 -5.04 -5.52
C GLY A 14 2.39 -4.98 -5.20
N MET A 15 2.72 -4.89 -3.90
CA MET A 15 4.11 -4.80 -3.45
C MET A 15 4.86 -6.12 -3.68
N ALA A 16 4.20 -7.27 -3.60
CA ALA A 16 4.80 -8.57 -3.91
C ALA A 16 5.25 -8.72 -5.38
N SER A 17 4.73 -7.88 -6.29
CA SER A 17 5.18 -7.85 -7.70
C SER A 17 6.46 -7.05 -7.94
N VAL A 18 6.90 -6.27 -6.94
CA VAL A 18 8.10 -5.45 -7.03
C VAL A 18 9.31 -6.32 -6.68
N PRO A 19 10.41 -6.28 -7.47
CA PRO A 19 11.61 -7.06 -7.16
C PRO A 19 12.19 -6.69 -5.79
N ASP A 20 12.85 -7.66 -5.18
CA ASP A 20 13.60 -7.44 -3.94
C ASP A 20 14.63 -6.31 -4.10
N GLN A 21 14.79 -5.50 -3.05
CA GLN A 21 15.76 -4.39 -3.00
C GLN A 21 15.59 -3.32 -4.10
N HIS A 22 14.39 -3.18 -4.67
CA HIS A 22 14.13 -2.23 -5.77
C HIS A 22 13.67 -0.84 -5.34
N LEU A 23 13.31 -0.63 -4.07
CA LEU A 23 12.79 0.64 -3.55
C LEU A 23 13.76 1.26 -2.54
N ASP A 24 14.14 2.52 -2.76
CA ASP A 24 15.05 3.26 -1.86
C ASP A 24 14.34 3.79 -0.60
N LEU A 25 13.06 4.18 -0.72
CA LEU A 25 12.26 4.75 0.36
C LEU A 25 10.81 4.29 0.26
N VAL A 26 10.23 3.94 1.40
CA VAL A 26 8.81 3.65 1.53
C VAL A 26 8.19 4.63 2.51
N VAL A 27 7.13 5.31 2.07
CA VAL A 27 6.27 6.13 2.92
C VAL A 27 4.89 5.48 2.94
N THR A 28 4.37 5.22 4.13
CA THR A 28 3.08 4.55 4.31
C THR A 28 2.27 5.22 5.40
N SER A 29 0.94 5.26 5.21
CA SER A 29 -0.04 5.71 6.19
C SER A 29 -1.11 4.62 6.34
N PRO A 30 -0.76 3.47 6.94
CA PRO A 30 -1.67 2.33 7.05
C PRO A 30 -2.82 2.65 8.02
N PRO A 31 -3.89 1.83 8.04
CA PRO A 31 -4.93 1.96 9.06
C PRO A 31 -4.33 1.81 10.46
N TYR A 32 -4.54 2.81 11.31
CA TYR A 32 -3.99 2.85 12.68
C TYR A 32 -4.91 2.22 13.74
N ASN A 33 -6.02 1.60 13.34
CA ASN A 33 -6.97 0.96 14.26
C ASN A 33 -7.50 1.86 15.40
N LEU A 34 -7.61 3.18 15.16
CA LEU A 34 -8.02 4.18 16.17
C LEU A 34 -9.52 4.18 16.52
N GLY A 35 -10.26 3.13 16.18
CA GLY A 35 -11.72 3.07 16.38
C GLY A 35 -12.52 4.06 15.50
N ILE A 36 -11.88 4.72 14.53
CA ILE A 36 -12.54 5.57 13.53
C ILE A 36 -13.11 4.71 12.40
N ARG A 37 -14.29 5.09 11.88
CA ARG A 37 -14.94 4.33 10.80
C ARG A 37 -14.19 4.50 9.49
N TYR A 38 -13.51 3.45 9.05
CA TYR A 38 -13.05 3.30 7.66
C TYR A 38 -14.21 2.75 6.81
N ARG A 39 -14.30 3.18 5.54
CA ARG A 39 -15.45 2.85 4.67
C ARG A 39 -15.59 1.36 4.38
N LYS A 40 -14.50 0.69 4.00
CA LYS A 40 -14.46 -0.75 3.67
C LYS A 40 -13.05 -1.27 3.89
N PHE A 41 -12.87 -2.24 4.78
CA PHE A 41 -11.66 -3.04 4.90
C PHE A 41 -12.08 -4.47 5.32
N SER A 42 -11.29 -5.47 4.93
CA SER A 42 -11.47 -6.87 5.32
C SER A 42 -10.14 -7.40 5.81
N ASP A 43 -10.04 -7.65 7.11
CA ASP A 43 -8.83 -8.23 7.72
C ASP A 43 -8.71 -9.75 7.49
N ARG A 44 -9.70 -10.37 6.86
CA ARG A 44 -9.65 -11.79 6.50
C ARG A 44 -8.85 -11.94 5.21
N GLN A 45 -7.59 -12.32 5.35
CA GLN A 45 -6.76 -12.96 4.33
C GLN A 45 -6.53 -14.42 4.72
#